data_AF-A0A6B0Z5V1-F1
#
_entry.id   AF-A0A6B0Z5V1-F1
#
_cell.length_a   1.000
_cell.length_b   1.000
_cell.length_c   1.000
_cell.angle_alpha   90.00
_cell.angle_beta   90.00
_cell.angle_gamma   90.00
#
_symmetry.space_group_name_H-M   'P 1'
#
loop_
_entity.id
_entity.type
_entity.pdbx_description
1 polymer ?
#
loop_
_entity_poly.entity_id
_entity_poly.type
_entity_poly.pdbx_seq_one_letter_code
_entity_poly.pdbx_strand_id
1 'polypeptide(L)'
;EAIFLGREISEERDYSLKTEAIIDREIDRLLREGVETATKILTEHEDRLEAVSSFLLENETIDADQFEAIMEGRDPLAVQGETRDSGDGGDVAEDLEPVGRTEGSSAVDPSPAG
;
A
#
# COMPACT_ATOMS: atom_id res chain seq x y z
N GLU A 1 51.75 5.87 6.61
CA GLU A 1 50.69 5.06 5.98
C GLU A 1 49.34 5.72 6.25
N ALA A 2 48.90 6.62 5.36
CA ALA A 2 47.67 7.43 5.49
C ALA A 2 46.99 7.68 4.13
N ILE A 3 47.54 7.10 3.07
CA ILE A 3 47.13 7.33 1.67
C ILE A 3 45.95 6.41 1.31
N PHE A 4 45.75 5.32 2.04
CA PHE A 4 44.69 4.34 1.80
C PHE A 4 43.32 4.90 2.21
N LEU A 5 43.24 5.54 3.39
CA LEU A 5 41.99 6.06 3.94
C LEU A 5 41.43 7.27 3.16
N GLY A 6 42.30 8.11 2.59
CA GLY A 6 41.87 9.27 1.80
C GLY A 6 41.30 8.91 0.42
N ARG A 7 41.71 7.77 -0.15
CA ARG A 7 41.24 7.32 -1.46
C ARG A 7 39.91 6.57 -1.36
N GLU A 8 39.76 5.70 -0.37
CA GLU A 8 38.52 4.94 -0.15
C GLU A 8 37.34 5.84 0.23
N ILE A 9 37.54 6.86 1.08
CA ILE A 9 36.48 7.82 1.46
C ILE A 9 36.02 8.65 0.25
N SER A 10 36.92 9.01 -0.67
CA SER A 10 36.55 9.73 -1.89
C SER A 10 35.79 8.84 -2.87
N GLU A 11 36.26 7.60 -3.09
CA GLU A 11 35.59 6.65 -3.97
C GLU A 11 34.18 6.30 -3.43
N GLU A 12 34.03 5.98 -2.14
CA GLU A 12 32.74 5.65 -1.52
C GLU A 12 31.72 6.81 -1.65
N ARG A 13 32.16 8.06 -1.45
CA ARG A 13 31.31 9.24 -1.65
C ARG A 13 30.90 9.44 -3.11
N ASP A 14 31.82 9.24 -4.05
CA ASP A 14 31.51 9.38 -5.48
C ASP A 14 30.52 8.29 -5.94
N TYR A 15 30.65 7.06 -5.41
CA TYR A 15 29.67 6.00 -5.62
C TYR A 15 28.32 6.33 -4.97
N SER A 16 28.30 6.88 -3.75
CA SER A 16 27.05 7.31 -3.07
C SER A 16 26.31 8.36 -3.89
N LEU A 17 27.00 9.42 -4.32
CA LEU A 17 26.40 10.49 -5.13
C LEU A 17 25.86 9.99 -6.47
N LYS A 18 26.61 9.09 -7.14
CA LYS A 18 26.15 8.48 -8.39
C LYS A 18 24.94 7.57 -8.17
N THR A 19 24.93 6.81 -7.06
CA THR A 19 23.85 5.88 -6.71
C THR A 19 22.59 6.66 -6.32
N GLU A 20 22.71 7.69 -5.50
CA GLU A 20 21.65 8.63 -5.14
C GLU A 20 21.01 9.25 -6.39
N ALA A 21 21.83 9.77 -7.32
CA ALA A 21 21.33 10.34 -8.56
C ALA A 21 20.62 9.33 -9.49
N ILE A 22 20.97 8.04 -9.42
CA ILE A 22 20.26 6.97 -10.13
C ILE A 22 18.92 6.69 -9.46
N ILE A 23 18.90 6.62 -8.13
CA ILE A 23 17.67 6.38 -7.35
C ILE A 23 16.66 7.50 -7.60
N ASP A 24 17.05 8.76 -7.49
CA ASP A 24 16.16 9.90 -7.69
C ASP A 24 15.55 9.91 -9.11
N ARG A 25 16.39 9.59 -10.11
CA ARG A 25 15.92 9.50 -11.51
C ARG A 25 14.89 8.39 -11.68
N GLU A 26 15.11 7.25 -11.03
CA GLU A 26 14.22 6.11 -11.14
C GLU A 26 12.89 6.35 -10.42
N ILE A 27 12.92 7.03 -9.27
CA ILE A 27 11.72 7.47 -8.56
C ILE A 27 10.91 8.43 -9.44
N ASP A 28 11.55 9.44 -10.03
CA ASP A 28 10.88 10.40 -10.93
C ASP A 28 10.30 9.68 -12.16
N ARG A 29 11.02 8.72 -12.74
CA ARG A 29 10.52 7.89 -13.84
C ARG A 29 9.25 7.13 -13.45
N LEU A 30 9.27 6.42 -12.32
CA LEU A 30 8.13 5.62 -11.84
C LEU A 30 6.91 6.51 -11.54
N LEU A 31 7.12 7.67 -10.93
CA LEU A 31 6.04 8.62 -10.66
C LEU A 31 5.42 9.15 -11.95
N ARG A 32 6.24 9.54 -12.93
CA ARG A 32 5.75 10.00 -14.24
C ARG A 32 4.94 8.93 -14.95
N GLU A 33 5.44 7.70 -14.98
CA GLU A 33 4.74 6.56 -15.60
C GLU A 33 3.41 6.27 -14.89
N GLY A 34 3.39 6.37 -13.55
CA GLY A 34 2.17 6.24 -12.77
C GLY A 34 1.13 7.30 -13.09
N VAL A 35 1.55 8.57 -13.17
CA VAL A 35 0.66 9.69 -13.56
C VAL A 35 0.16 9.51 -14.98
N GLU A 36 1.04 9.21 -15.94
CA GLU A 36 0.66 8.99 -17.33
C GLU A 36 -0.35 7.85 -17.47
N THR A 37 -0.11 6.73 -16.76
CA THR A 37 -1.02 5.58 -16.75
C THR A 37 -2.38 5.95 -16.16
N ALA A 38 -2.40 6.65 -15.01
CA ALA A 38 -3.64 7.08 -14.37
C ALA A 38 -4.42 8.06 -15.26
N THR A 39 -3.75 9.07 -15.81
CA THR A 39 -4.37 10.03 -16.75
C THR A 39 -4.93 9.31 -17.97
N LYS A 40 -4.17 8.38 -18.56
CA LYS A 40 -4.64 7.61 -19.71
C LYS A 40 -5.92 6.83 -19.38
N ILE A 41 -5.95 6.10 -18.26
CA ILE A 41 -7.12 5.32 -17.84
C ILE A 41 -8.33 6.24 -17.62
N LEU A 42 -8.13 7.37 -16.94
CA LEU A 42 -9.21 8.33 -16.66
C LEU A 42 -9.74 9.00 -17.93
N THR A 43 -8.87 9.30 -18.90
CA THR A 43 -9.28 9.88 -20.19
C THR A 43 -9.94 8.85 -21.10
N GLU A 44 -9.48 7.60 -21.09
CA GLU A 44 -10.08 6.51 -21.89
C GLU A 44 -11.50 6.17 -21.41
N HIS A 45 -11.79 6.39 -20.14
CA HIS A 45 -13.09 6.14 -19.49
C HIS A 45 -13.75 7.43 -18.98
N GLU A 46 -13.61 8.52 -19.72
CA GLU A 46 -14.15 9.85 -19.37
C GLU A 46 -15.68 9.80 -19.16
N ASP A 47 -16.38 9.01 -19.96
CA ASP A 47 -17.83 8.77 -19.85
C ASP A 47 -18.23 8.21 -18.49
N ARG A 48 -17.47 7.21 -17.99
CA ARG A 48 -17.71 6.61 -16.67
C ARG A 48 -17.35 7.57 -15.55
N LEU A 49 -16.27 8.34 -15.70
CA LEU A 49 -15.87 9.37 -14.74
C LEU A 49 -16.96 10.46 -14.62
N GLU A 50 -17.52 10.90 -15.75
CA GLU A 50 -18.62 11.86 -15.78
C GLU A 50 -19.88 11.28 -15.12
N ALA A 51 -20.20 10.01 -15.36
CA ALA A 51 -21.33 9.35 -14.72
C ALA A 51 -21.17 9.24 -13.19
N VAL A 52 -19.99 8.85 -12.70
CA VAL A 52 -19.71 8.79 -11.25
C VAL A 52 -19.78 10.18 -10.63
N SER A 53 -19.18 11.19 -11.27
CA SER A 53 -19.18 12.56 -10.73
C SER A 53 -20.58 13.17 -10.69
N SER A 54 -21.39 12.97 -11.74
CA SER A 54 -22.79 13.42 -11.78
C SER A 54 -23.62 12.75 -10.68
N PHE A 55 -23.45 11.44 -10.49
CA PHE A 55 -24.13 10.71 -9.43
C PHE A 55 -23.77 11.23 -8.03
N LEU A 56 -22.48 11.49 -7.77
CA LEU A 56 -22.00 12.03 -6.50
C LEU A 56 -22.45 13.48 -6.26
N LEU A 57 -22.63 14.29 -7.30
CA LEU A 57 -23.20 15.63 -7.15
C LEU A 57 -24.65 15.61 -6.67
N GLU A 58 -25.42 14.59 -7.04
CA GLU A 58 -26.83 14.44 -6.65
C GLU A 58 -27.00 13.71 -5.30
N ASN A 59 -26.17 12.70 -5.02
CA ASN A 59 -26.36 11.77 -3.90
C ASN A 59 -25.31 11.89 -2.78
N GLU A 60 -24.27 12.72 -2.96
CA GLU A 60 -23.14 12.98 -2.04
C GLU A 60 -22.24 11.77 -1.72
N THR A 61 -22.77 10.56 -1.77
CA THR A 61 -22.10 9.29 -1.47
C THR A 61 -22.47 8.23 -2.51
N ILE A 62 -21.59 7.26 -2.69
CA ILE A 62 -21.80 6.11 -3.59
C ILE A 62 -21.38 4.82 -2.88
N ASP A 63 -22.25 3.81 -2.89
CA ASP A 63 -21.94 2.47 -2.40
C ASP A 63 -21.22 1.64 -3.47
N ALA A 64 -20.52 0.58 -3.05
CA ALA A 64 -19.74 -0.28 -3.94
C ALA A 64 -20.59 -0.86 -5.09
N ASP A 65 -21.78 -1.38 -4.80
CA ASP A 65 -22.65 -1.99 -5.80
C ASP A 65 -23.20 -0.95 -6.79
N GLN A 66 -23.40 0.30 -6.34
CA GLN A 66 -23.80 1.42 -7.19
C GLN A 66 -22.67 1.85 -8.13
N PHE A 67 -21.44 1.92 -7.61
CA PHE A 67 -20.26 2.21 -8.42
C PHE A 67 -20.03 1.15 -9.50
N GLU A 68 -20.17 -0.13 -9.14
CA GLU A 68 -20.06 -1.23 -10.10
C GLU A 68 -21.15 -1.15 -11.18
N ALA A 69 -22.39 -0.81 -10.80
CA ALA A 69 -23.45 -0.56 -11.77
C ALA A 69 -23.10 0.56 -12.76
N ILE A 70 -22.55 1.69 -12.29
CA ILE A 70 -22.09 2.77 -13.18
C ILE A 70 -20.98 2.28 -14.12
N MET A 71 -20.02 1.50 -13.60
CA MET A 71 -18.92 0.95 -14.40
C MET A 71 -19.40 -0.02 -15.50
N GLU A 72 -20.50 -0.73 -15.25
CA GLU A 72 -21.16 -1.61 -16.22
C GLU A 72 -22.17 -0.91 -17.14
N GLY A 73 -22.41 0.40 -16.96
CA GLY A 73 -23.40 1.16 -17.72
C GLY A 73 -24.85 0.85 -17.33
N ARG A 74 -25.07 0.31 -16.12
CA ARG A 74 -26.40 0.07 -15.54
C ARG A 74 -26.82 1.25 -14.66
N ASP A 75 -28.11 1.33 -14.37
CA ASP A 75 -28.67 2.36 -13.48
C ASP A 75 -28.26 2.09 -12.01
N PRO A 76 -27.49 2.99 -11.35
CA PRO A 76 -27.07 2.81 -9.96
C PRO A 76 -28.23 2.86 -8.94
N LEU A 77 -29.35 3.50 -9.27
CA LEU A 77 -30.51 3.57 -8.38
C LEU A 77 -31.31 2.26 -8.38
N ALA A 78 -31.19 1.45 -9.44
CA ALA A 78 -31.82 0.14 -9.53
C ALA A 78 -31.17 -0.91 -8.61
N VAL A 79 -30.03 -0.58 -7.99
CA VAL A 79 -29.27 -1.46 -7.08
C VAL A 79 -29.76 -1.34 -5.63
N GLN A 80 -30.56 -0.32 -5.30
CA GLN A 80 -31.14 -0.15 -3.96
C GLN A 80 -32.19 -1.23 -3.68
N GLY A 81 -31.74 -2.38 -3.17
CA GLY A 81 -32.61 -3.52 -2.85
C GLY A 81 -31.91 -4.69 -2.18
N GLU A 82 -30.58 -4.77 -2.25
CA GLU A 82 -29.82 -5.80 -1.53
C GLU A 82 -29.01 -5.17 -0.41
N THR A 83 -29.70 -4.57 0.57
CA THR A 83 -29.11 -4.54 1.91
C THR A 83 -28.86 -5.99 2.27
N ARG A 84 -27.61 -6.44 2.16
CA ARG A 84 -27.10 -7.59 2.90
C ARG A 84 -27.05 -7.18 4.37
N ASP A 85 -28.22 -6.88 4.93
CA ASP A 85 -28.50 -7.15 6.33
C ASP A 85 -28.62 -8.68 6.45
N SER A 86 -27.47 -9.33 6.35
CA SER A 86 -27.28 -10.62 6.97
C SER A 86 -26.35 -10.35 8.12
N GLY A 87 -26.96 -9.90 9.22
CA GLY A 87 -26.46 -10.24 10.54
C GLY A 87 -26.34 -11.76 10.63
N ASP A 88 -25.22 -12.30 10.19
CA ASP A 88 -24.71 -13.56 10.70
C ASP A 88 -23.78 -13.21 11.86
N GLY A 89 -24.40 -13.16 13.04
CA GLY A 89 -23.70 -13.24 14.30
C GLY A 89 -23.05 -14.62 14.39
N GLY A 90 -21.84 -14.74 13.85
CA GLY A 90 -20.95 -15.85 14.10
C GLY A 90 -19.96 -15.44 15.19
N ASP A 91 -20.22 -15.86 16.42
CA ASP A 91 -19.33 -15.72 17.56
C ASP A 91 -17.90 -16.19 17.22
N VAL A 92 -16.97 -15.24 17.04
CA VAL A 92 -15.54 -15.56 17.16
C VAL A 92 -15.20 -15.53 18.64
N ALA A 93 -15.39 -16.68 19.28
CA ALA A 93 -14.84 -16.92 20.61
C ALA A 93 -13.33 -16.64 20.56
N GLU A 94 -12.90 -15.65 21.34
CA GLU A 94 -11.48 -15.43 21.62
C GLU A 94 -10.93 -16.64 22.38
N ASP A 95 -10.35 -17.59 21.66
CA ASP A 95 -9.52 -18.63 22.25
C ASP A 95 -8.09 -18.11 22.38
N LEU A 96 -7.92 -17.16 23.31
CA LEU A 96 -6.60 -16.79 23.82
C LEU A 96 -6.13 -17.91 24.75
N GLU A 97 -5.46 -18.91 24.20
CA GLU A 97 -4.70 -19.90 24.96
C GLU A 97 -3.68 -19.18 25.88
N PRO A 98 -3.72 -19.39 27.21
CA PRO A 98 -2.75 -18.77 28.11
C PRO A 98 -1.41 -19.50 27.96
N VAL A 99 -0.42 -18.85 27.33
CA VAL A 99 0.97 -19.31 27.37
C VAL A 99 1.47 -19.26 28.81
N GLY A 100 1.35 -20.41 29.47
CA GLY A 100 1.82 -20.65 30.82
C GLY A 100 3.33 -20.49 30.92
N ARG A 101 3.74 -19.67 31.89
CA ARG A 101 5.11 -19.61 32.40
C ARG A 101 5.56 -21.00 32.85
N THR A 102 6.70 -21.46 32.37
CA THR A 102 7.54 -22.39 33.13
C THR A 102 8.87 -21.72 33.40
N GLU A 103 9.06 -21.34 34.66
CA GLU A 103 10.36 -21.04 35.24
C GLU A 103 11.24 -22.29 35.19
N GLY A 104 12.54 -22.11 34.95
CA GLY A 104 13.53 -23.07 35.45
C GLY A 104 14.76 -23.30 34.58
N SER A 105 15.79 -22.52 34.88
CA SER A 105 17.14 -23.03 35.22
C SER A 105 18.19 -23.27 34.11
N SER A 106 19.30 -22.54 34.29
CA SER A 106 20.70 -22.94 33.97
C SER A 106 21.08 -22.96 32.49
N ALA A 107 22.13 -22.30 31.99
CA ALA A 107 23.35 -21.79 32.60
C ALA A 107 23.84 -20.56 31.83
N VAL A 108 24.42 -19.62 32.57
CA VAL A 108 25.25 -18.54 32.05
C VAL A 108 26.60 -19.16 31.69
N ASP A 109 27.01 -19.06 30.42
CA ASP A 109 28.39 -19.31 30.03
C ASP A 109 29.01 -18.01 29.49
N PRO A 110 29.89 -17.34 30.25
CA PRO A 110 30.71 -16.27 29.74
C PRO A 110 32.04 -16.85 29.24
N SER A 111 32.29 -16.79 27.95
CA SER A 111 33.63 -17.06 27.40
C SER A 111 34.40 -15.76 27.20
N PRO A 112 35.42 -15.46 28.02
CA PRO A 112 36.46 -14.51 27.69
C PRO A 112 37.76 -15.20 27.20
N ALA A 113 38.34 -14.59 26.17
CA ALA A 113 39.77 -14.54 25.82
C ALA A 113 40.52 -15.84 25.43
N GLY A 114 40.98 -15.82 24.17
CA GLY A 114 42.23 -16.41 23.69
C GLY A 114 42.85 -15.45 22.68
#